data_AF-A0A932P6Q1-F1
#
_entry.id   AF-A0A932P6Q1-F1
#
_cell.length_a   1.000
_cell.length_b   1.000
_cell.length_c   1.000
_cell.angle_alpha   90.00
_cell.angle_beta   90.00
_cell.angle_gamma   90.00
#
_symmetry.space_group_name_H-M   'P 1'
#
loop_
_entity.id
_entity.type
_entity.pdbx_description
1 polymer ?
#
loop_
_entity_poly.entity_id
_entity_poly.type
_entity_poly.pdbx_seq_one_letter_code
_entity_poly.pdbx_strand_id
1 'polypeptide(L)'
;MSSSSAASPAQNTSHAAGQSAVTIFQGLSLFRILLGGLLLFNFVFNYMPYFADFFSDGGFYTQAMNAKMRPTISNFSVLQWSNAAWYLMLFQAVYIPTLVLFTVGYRTKIMKWVVFAGLMAINARNPMIGYGADALMRLLFLWSLFLPLNRYWSMDSALSRAPRDEPIPAVFVAGIKLQVCMLYLFGSFFKLMGKPWLEGNAINYAMHDGVQGTPFGFRSSSCFRWDCFLISVFFICHCLSPTTGSTRF
;
A
#
# COMPACT_ATOMS: atom_id res chain seq x y z
N MET A 1 56.03 0.88 -9.29
CA MET A 1 55.17 0.27 -10.32
C MET A 1 54.02 -0.45 -9.63
N SER A 2 52.93 0.26 -9.33
CA SER A 2 51.72 -0.36 -8.79
C SER A 2 50.90 -0.91 -9.95
N SER A 3 50.87 -2.23 -10.12
CA SER A 3 49.98 -2.89 -11.06
C SER A 3 48.53 -2.70 -10.59
N SER A 4 47.84 -1.75 -11.23
CA SER A 4 46.38 -1.67 -11.19
C SER A 4 45.84 -2.94 -11.85
N SER A 5 45.52 -3.95 -11.04
CA SER A 5 44.75 -5.11 -11.48
C SER A 5 43.36 -4.63 -11.92
N ALA A 6 43.19 -4.43 -13.22
CA ALA A 6 41.89 -4.13 -13.80
C ALA A 6 41.00 -5.36 -13.57
N ALA A 7 39.96 -5.21 -12.75
CA ALA A 7 39.00 -6.28 -12.48
C ALA A 7 38.39 -6.79 -13.79
N SER A 8 38.30 -8.12 -13.91
CA SER A 8 37.74 -8.78 -15.09
C SER A 8 36.27 -8.34 -15.31
N PRO A 9 35.80 -8.18 -16.56
CA PRO A 9 34.40 -7.85 -16.86
C PRO A 9 33.37 -8.74 -16.13
N ALA A 10 33.70 -10.01 -15.89
CA ALA A 10 32.85 -10.96 -15.17
C ALA A 10 32.76 -10.68 -13.64
N GLN A 11 33.80 -10.09 -13.05
CA GLN A 11 33.77 -9.66 -11.65
C GLN A 11 32.95 -8.38 -11.48
N ASN A 12 33.00 -7.47 -12.45
CA ASN A 12 32.17 -6.25 -12.43
C ASN A 12 30.67 -6.56 -12.58
N THR A 13 30.29 -7.53 -13.43
CA THR A 13 28.89 -7.92 -13.62
C THR A 13 28.31 -8.62 -12.40
N SER A 14 29.07 -9.50 -11.74
CA SER A 14 28.63 -10.18 -10.50
C SER A 14 28.51 -9.20 -9.33
N HIS A 15 29.44 -8.25 -9.20
CA HIS A 15 29.37 -7.21 -8.17
C HIS A 15 28.18 -6.26 -8.38
N ALA A 16 27.92 -5.84 -9.62
CA ALA A 16 26.78 -4.99 -9.97
C ALA A 16 25.42 -5.69 -9.76
N ALA A 17 25.32 -6.98 -10.08
CA ALA A 17 24.13 -7.79 -9.83
C ALA A 17 23.86 -7.94 -8.32
N GLY A 18 24.91 -8.18 -7.52
CA GLY A 18 24.82 -8.24 -6.06
C GLY A 18 24.34 -6.92 -5.44
N GLN A 19 24.89 -5.78 -5.88
CA GLN A 19 24.46 -4.47 -5.40
C GLN A 19 23.01 -4.14 -5.76
N SER A 20 22.57 -4.50 -6.97
CA SER A 20 21.19 -4.30 -7.42
C SER A 20 20.20 -5.11 -6.57
N ALA A 21 20.54 -6.35 -6.23
CA ALA A 21 19.72 -7.20 -5.37
C ALA A 21 19.59 -6.63 -3.95
N VAL A 22 20.70 -6.14 -3.35
CA VAL A 22 20.71 -5.51 -2.03
C VAL A 22 19.76 -4.32 -1.98
N THR A 23 19.84 -3.42 -2.97
CA THR A 23 18.98 -2.23 -3.06
C THR A 23 17.50 -2.60 -3.14
N ILE A 24 17.14 -3.65 -3.90
CA ILE A 24 15.75 -4.12 -4.00
C ILE A 24 15.22 -4.59 -2.64
N PHE A 25 15.99 -5.41 -1.92
CA PHE A 25 15.58 -5.90 -0.60
C PHE A 25 15.52 -4.80 0.46
N GLN A 26 16.40 -3.80 0.39
CA GLN A 26 16.33 -2.59 1.23
C GLN A 26 15.06 -1.80 0.92
N GLY A 27 14.75 -1.57 -0.36
CA GLY A 27 13.52 -0.92 -0.79
C GLY A 27 12.27 -1.65 -0.31
N LEU A 28 12.27 -2.98 -0.35
CA LEU A 28 11.17 -3.81 0.13
C LEU A 28 11.00 -3.75 1.65
N SER A 29 12.10 -3.61 2.39
CA SER A 29 12.10 -3.44 3.84
C SER A 29 11.64 -2.05 4.24
N LEU A 30 12.05 -1.02 3.50
CA LEU A 30 11.54 0.35 3.65
C LEU A 30 10.04 0.41 3.37
N PHE A 31 9.60 -0.25 2.30
CA PHE A 31 8.19 -0.37 1.94
C PHE A 31 7.36 -0.95 3.10
N ARG A 32 7.83 -2.01 3.77
CA ARG A 32 7.17 -2.56 4.96
C ARG A 32 7.03 -1.53 6.08
N ILE A 33 8.09 -0.78 6.39
CA ILE A 33 8.07 0.24 7.45
C ILE A 33 7.10 1.36 7.11
N LEU A 34 7.15 1.87 5.88
CA LEU A 34 6.27 2.95 5.42
C LEU A 34 4.81 2.50 5.36
N LEU A 35 4.54 1.33 4.80
CA LEU A 35 3.19 0.76 4.71
C LEU A 35 2.62 0.47 6.11
N GLY A 36 3.41 -0.18 6.97
CA GLY A 36 3.01 -0.47 8.35
C GLY A 36 2.77 0.80 9.15
N GLY A 37 3.67 1.78 9.04
CA GLY A 37 3.53 3.09 9.68
C GLY A 37 2.31 3.86 9.19
N LEU A 38 2.05 3.86 7.88
CA LEU A 38 0.86 4.48 7.28
C LEU A 38 -0.43 3.82 7.77
N LEU A 39 -0.49 2.49 7.79
CA LEU A 39 -1.65 1.75 8.29
C LEU A 39 -1.88 1.99 9.78
N LEU A 40 -0.81 2.01 10.58
CA LEU A 40 -0.87 2.31 12.00
C LEU A 40 -1.36 3.74 12.24
N PHE A 41 -0.77 4.72 11.55
CA PHE A 41 -1.19 6.13 11.61
C PHE A 41 -2.67 6.26 11.24
N ASN A 42 -3.07 5.69 10.11
CA ASN A 42 -4.44 5.75 9.65
C ASN A 42 -5.40 5.13 10.68
N PHE A 43 -5.06 3.96 11.21
CA PHE A 43 -5.90 3.29 12.20
C PHE A 43 -6.02 4.08 13.51
N VAL A 44 -4.91 4.56 14.07
CA VAL A 44 -4.88 5.24 15.37
C VAL A 44 -5.49 6.65 15.29
N PHE A 45 -5.26 7.39 14.21
CA PHE A 45 -5.72 8.78 14.13
C PHE A 45 -7.05 8.95 13.40
N ASN A 46 -7.36 8.12 12.39
CA ASN A 46 -8.58 8.26 11.60
C ASN A 46 -9.67 7.27 12.01
N TYR A 47 -9.32 6.03 12.37
CA TYR A 47 -10.33 5.01 12.73
C TYR A 47 -10.64 4.95 14.22
N MET A 48 -9.62 4.97 15.09
CA MET A 48 -9.77 4.74 16.53
C MET A 48 -10.71 5.75 17.23
N PRO A 49 -10.63 7.08 16.97
CA PRO A 49 -11.50 8.05 17.65
C PRO A 49 -12.99 7.87 17.32
N TYR A 50 -13.28 7.40 16.10
CA TYR A 50 -14.63 7.26 15.55
C TYR A 50 -15.04 5.81 15.36
N PHE A 51 -14.33 4.87 16.01
CA PHE A 51 -14.50 3.44 15.73
C PHE A 51 -15.92 2.96 16.09
N ALA A 52 -16.49 3.48 17.18
CA ALA A 52 -17.86 3.19 17.57
C ALA A 52 -18.86 3.74 16.53
N ASP A 53 -18.67 4.97 16.04
CA ASP A 53 -19.57 5.61 15.08
C ASP A 53 -19.55 4.92 13.70
N PHE A 54 -18.42 4.29 13.36
CA PHE A 54 -18.23 3.61 12.09
C PHE A 54 -18.64 2.14 12.08
N PHE A 55 -18.53 1.45 13.23
CA PHE A 55 -18.67 -0.01 13.29
C PHE A 55 -19.72 -0.51 14.28
N SER A 56 -20.28 0.34 15.14
CA SER A 56 -21.42 -0.04 16.00
C SER A 56 -22.76 0.13 15.28
N ASP A 57 -23.82 -0.52 15.78
CA ASP A 57 -25.18 -0.33 15.27
C ASP A 57 -25.82 1.00 15.68
N GLY A 58 -25.24 1.73 16.64
CA GLY A 58 -25.63 3.10 16.95
C GLY A 58 -25.05 4.14 15.98
N GLY A 59 -24.14 3.70 15.11
CA GLY A 59 -23.45 4.55 14.14
C GLY A 59 -24.21 4.73 12.82
N PHE A 60 -23.55 5.38 11.87
CA PHE A 60 -24.14 5.72 10.57
C PHE A 60 -24.37 4.51 9.64
N TYR A 61 -23.68 3.40 9.90
CA TYR A 61 -23.69 2.22 9.02
C TYR A 61 -23.83 0.90 9.80
N THR A 62 -25.08 0.47 9.98
CA THR A 62 -25.42 -0.72 10.76
C THR A 62 -25.05 -2.04 10.07
N GLN A 63 -24.95 -3.14 10.82
CA GLN A 63 -24.73 -4.46 10.22
C GLN A 63 -25.86 -4.85 9.27
N ALA A 64 -27.11 -4.51 9.61
CA ALA A 64 -28.28 -4.80 8.79
C ALA A 64 -28.23 -4.08 7.44
N MET A 65 -27.75 -2.84 7.40
CA MET A 65 -27.53 -2.10 6.14
C MET A 65 -26.45 -2.76 5.29
N ASN A 66 -25.35 -3.20 5.91
CA ASN A 66 -24.29 -3.89 5.18
C ASN A 66 -24.75 -5.24 4.60
N ALA A 67 -25.49 -6.03 5.37
CA ALA A 67 -26.04 -7.31 4.91
C ALA A 67 -26.95 -7.12 3.67
N LYS A 68 -27.71 -6.02 3.60
CA LYS A 68 -28.53 -5.69 2.43
C LYS A 68 -27.70 -5.21 1.24
N MET A 69 -26.68 -4.38 1.48
CA MET A 69 -25.88 -3.77 0.41
C MET A 69 -24.86 -4.73 -0.20
N ARG A 70 -24.28 -5.64 0.61
CA ARG A 70 -23.25 -6.58 0.21
C ARG A 70 -23.44 -7.96 0.87
N PRO A 71 -24.51 -8.70 0.53
CA PRO A 71 -24.84 -9.97 1.19
C PRO A 71 -23.73 -11.03 1.07
N THR A 72 -22.96 -11.03 -0.01
CA THR A 72 -21.90 -12.02 -0.23
C THR A 72 -20.64 -11.76 0.59
N ILE A 73 -20.26 -10.49 0.81
CA ILE A 73 -18.96 -10.12 1.39
C ILE A 73 -19.09 -9.82 2.90
N SER A 74 -20.26 -9.34 3.32
CA SER A 74 -20.59 -9.02 4.70
C SER A 74 -20.27 -10.17 5.66
N ASN A 75 -20.77 -11.38 5.35
CA ASN A 75 -20.64 -12.57 6.19
C ASN A 75 -19.20 -13.03 6.46
N PHE A 76 -18.23 -12.63 5.64
CA PHE A 76 -16.83 -13.04 5.81
C PHE A 76 -16.03 -12.12 6.74
N SER A 77 -16.60 -11.00 7.21
CA SER A 77 -15.92 -10.11 8.13
C SER A 77 -16.01 -10.59 9.57
N VAL A 78 -14.86 -10.79 10.22
CA VAL A 78 -14.76 -11.06 11.65
C VAL A 78 -15.46 -9.95 12.48
N LEU A 79 -15.47 -8.71 11.99
CA LEU A 79 -16.15 -7.59 12.66
C LEU A 79 -17.69 -7.66 12.57
N GLN A 80 -18.26 -8.60 11.80
CA GLN A 80 -19.70 -8.83 11.78
C GLN A 80 -20.18 -9.87 12.79
N TRP A 81 -19.28 -10.64 13.40
CA TRP A 81 -19.68 -11.71 14.32
C TRP A 81 -20.33 -11.20 15.61
N SER A 82 -19.97 -10.00 16.04
CA SER A 82 -20.58 -9.35 17.19
C SER A 82 -20.53 -7.83 17.06
N ASN A 83 -21.58 -7.18 17.54
CA ASN A 83 -21.67 -5.73 17.63
C ASN A 83 -21.49 -5.21 19.07
N ALA A 84 -21.16 -6.10 20.01
CA ALA A 84 -20.93 -5.70 21.38
C ALA A 84 -19.72 -4.75 21.46
N ALA A 85 -19.82 -3.68 22.25
CA ALA A 85 -18.76 -2.68 22.39
C ALA A 85 -17.42 -3.31 22.82
N TRP A 86 -17.47 -4.30 23.72
CA TRP A 86 -16.28 -5.03 24.17
C TRP A 86 -15.57 -5.78 23.01
N TYR A 87 -16.32 -6.26 22.02
CA TYR A 87 -15.77 -7.00 20.87
C TYR A 87 -15.04 -6.04 19.91
N LEU A 88 -15.61 -4.85 19.69
CA LEU A 88 -14.96 -3.80 18.90
C LEU A 88 -13.71 -3.25 19.59
N MET A 89 -13.73 -3.13 20.93
CA MET A 89 -12.55 -2.78 21.72
C MET A 89 -11.48 -3.88 21.66
N LEU A 90 -11.87 -5.15 21.75
CA LEU A 90 -10.96 -6.30 21.63
C LEU A 90 -10.28 -6.32 20.25
N PHE A 91 -11.03 -6.10 19.17
CA PHE A 91 -10.46 -6.03 17.83
C PHE A 91 -9.37 -4.95 17.75
N GLN A 92 -9.63 -3.74 18.26
CA GLN A 92 -8.65 -2.65 18.28
C GLN A 92 -7.42 -3.01 19.13
N ALA A 93 -7.65 -3.58 20.32
CA ALA A 93 -6.60 -3.99 21.24
C ALA A 93 -5.67 -5.07 20.67
N VAL A 94 -6.16 -5.88 19.73
CA VAL A 94 -5.34 -6.89 19.01
C VAL A 94 -4.72 -6.32 17.74
N TYR A 95 -5.47 -5.52 16.99
CA TYR A 95 -5.05 -5.04 15.67
C TYR A 95 -3.93 -3.99 15.76
N ILE A 96 -3.97 -3.08 16.75
CA ILE A 96 -2.92 -2.07 16.94
C ILE A 96 -1.55 -2.73 17.22
N PRO A 97 -1.41 -3.66 18.18
CA PRO A 97 -0.16 -4.38 18.37
C PRO A 97 0.28 -5.16 17.12
N THR A 98 -0.66 -5.76 16.39
CA THR A 98 -0.34 -6.48 15.14
C THR A 98 0.30 -5.54 14.11
N LEU A 99 -0.23 -4.33 13.94
CA LEU A 99 0.34 -3.30 13.06
C LEU A 99 1.73 -2.87 13.53
N VAL A 100 1.94 -2.69 14.83
CA VAL A 100 3.25 -2.37 15.40
C VAL A 100 4.25 -3.50 15.14
N LEU A 101 3.88 -4.75 15.42
CA LEU A 101 4.73 -5.91 15.20
C LEU A 101 5.07 -6.09 13.71
N PHE A 102 4.13 -5.84 12.80
CA PHE A 102 4.38 -5.81 11.36
C PHE A 102 5.36 -4.69 10.97
N THR A 103 5.20 -3.49 11.54
CA THR A 103 6.03 -2.30 11.25
C THR A 103 7.45 -2.42 11.80
N VAL A 104 7.65 -3.12 12.91
CA VAL A 104 9.01 -3.42 13.43
C VAL A 104 9.58 -4.73 12.84
N GLY A 105 8.73 -5.58 12.27
CA GLY A 105 9.14 -6.75 11.50
C GLY A 105 9.42 -7.95 12.38
N TYR A 106 8.53 -8.19 13.35
CA TYR A 106 8.51 -9.38 14.19
C TYR A 106 7.52 -10.39 13.65
N ARG A 107 7.96 -11.63 13.43
CA ARG A 107 7.18 -12.71 12.80
C ARG A 107 6.47 -12.23 11.53
N THR A 108 7.20 -11.50 10.68
CA THR A 108 6.67 -10.79 9.50
C THR A 108 5.89 -11.71 8.56
N LYS A 109 6.30 -12.99 8.46
CA LYS A 109 5.60 -14.01 7.66
C LYS A 109 4.14 -14.20 8.07
N ILE A 110 3.84 -14.16 9.37
CA ILE A 110 2.49 -14.30 9.91
C ILE A 110 1.82 -12.93 9.98
N MET A 111 2.52 -11.92 10.52
CA MET A 111 1.93 -10.59 10.75
C MET A 111 1.38 -9.95 9.48
N LYS A 112 2.03 -10.12 8.32
CA LYS A 112 1.50 -9.58 7.05
C LYS A 112 0.11 -10.14 6.70
N TRP A 113 -0.14 -11.43 6.96
CA TRP A 113 -1.46 -12.04 6.74
C TRP A 113 -2.49 -11.55 7.75
N VAL A 114 -2.10 -11.42 9.03
CA VAL A 114 -3.01 -10.93 10.08
C VAL A 114 -3.40 -9.47 9.84
N VAL A 115 -2.44 -8.62 9.47
CA VAL A 115 -2.70 -7.21 9.09
C VAL A 115 -3.64 -7.15 7.89
N PHE A 116 -3.37 -7.93 6.84
CA PHE A 116 -4.23 -7.95 5.66
C PHE A 116 -5.65 -8.46 5.96
N ALA A 117 -5.78 -9.49 6.79
CA ALA A 117 -7.07 -10.01 7.23
C ALA A 117 -7.86 -8.94 8.02
N GLY A 118 -7.20 -8.21 8.93
CA GLY A 118 -7.83 -7.10 9.65
C GLY A 118 -8.25 -5.96 8.73
N LEU A 119 -7.43 -5.61 7.73
CA LEU A 119 -7.76 -4.61 6.72
C LEU A 119 -8.97 -5.03 5.87
N MET A 120 -9.05 -6.31 5.50
CA MET A 120 -10.21 -6.87 4.80
C MET A 120 -11.45 -6.93 5.70
N ALA A 121 -11.30 -7.27 6.99
CA ALA A 121 -12.42 -7.27 7.93
C ALA A 121 -13.02 -5.86 8.09
N ILE A 122 -12.18 -4.85 8.25
CA ILE A 122 -12.61 -3.44 8.32
C ILE A 122 -13.37 -3.04 7.05
N ASN A 123 -12.79 -3.29 5.87
CA ASN A 123 -13.41 -2.93 4.61
C ASN A 123 -14.73 -3.71 4.34
N ALA A 124 -14.78 -4.98 4.72
CA ALA A 124 -15.98 -5.79 4.58
C ALA A 124 -17.08 -5.38 5.56
N ARG A 125 -16.73 -4.89 6.77
CA ARG A 125 -17.71 -4.42 7.76
C ARG A 125 -18.30 -3.05 7.41
N ASN A 126 -17.50 -2.14 6.88
CA ASN A 126 -17.96 -0.83 6.43
C ASN A 126 -17.20 -0.39 5.15
N PRO A 127 -17.74 -0.69 3.96
CA PRO A 127 -17.12 -0.29 2.70
C PRO A 127 -17.23 1.20 2.42
N MET A 128 -18.10 1.95 3.12
CA MET A 128 -18.36 3.37 2.86
C MET A 128 -17.23 4.29 3.34
N ILE A 129 -16.40 3.82 4.27
CA ILE A 129 -15.25 4.59 4.79
C ILE A 129 -14.10 4.61 3.77
N GLY A 130 -13.98 3.57 2.94
CA GLY A 130 -12.83 3.41 2.04
C GLY A 130 -12.97 4.22 0.76
N TYR A 131 -11.88 4.84 0.33
CA TYR A 131 -11.78 5.53 -0.96
C TYR A 131 -10.94 4.74 -1.97
N GLY A 132 -10.81 5.30 -3.19
CA GLY A 132 -10.03 4.68 -4.27
C GLY A 132 -8.57 4.39 -3.87
N ALA A 133 -7.97 5.29 -3.09
CA ALA A 133 -6.61 5.10 -2.57
C ALA A 133 -6.51 3.88 -1.64
N ASP A 134 -7.49 3.66 -0.76
CA ASP A 134 -7.51 2.49 0.13
C ASP A 134 -7.66 1.17 -0.65
N ALA A 135 -8.43 1.19 -1.74
CA ALA A 135 -8.55 0.03 -2.63
C ALA A 135 -7.21 -0.33 -3.29
N LEU A 136 -6.50 0.68 -3.80
CA LEU A 136 -5.16 0.50 -4.37
C LEU A 136 -4.15 0.02 -3.31
N MET A 137 -4.23 0.57 -2.10
CA MET A 137 -3.37 0.16 -0.99
C MET A 137 -3.62 -1.28 -0.58
N ARG A 138 -4.89 -1.74 -0.50
CA ARG A 138 -5.22 -3.15 -0.27
C ARG A 138 -4.66 -4.06 -1.35
N LEU A 139 -4.78 -3.67 -2.62
CA LEU A 139 -4.25 -4.46 -3.74
C LEU A 139 -2.72 -4.51 -3.73
N LEU A 140 -2.06 -3.38 -3.42
CA LEU A 140 -0.61 -3.33 -3.26
C LEU A 140 -0.15 -4.22 -2.10
N PHE A 141 -0.88 -4.19 -0.98
CA PHE A 141 -0.63 -5.08 0.15
C PHE A 141 -0.77 -6.55 -0.25
N LEU A 142 -1.81 -6.90 -1.02
CA LEU A 142 -2.04 -8.27 -1.51
C LEU A 142 -0.82 -8.82 -2.24
N TRP A 143 -0.24 -8.07 -3.18
CA TRP A 143 1.01 -8.50 -3.85
C TRP A 143 2.17 -8.64 -2.86
N SER A 144 2.25 -7.74 -1.89
CA SER A 144 3.30 -7.77 -0.86
C SER A 144 3.22 -8.95 0.10
N LEU A 145 2.06 -9.61 0.22
CA LEU A 145 1.90 -10.83 1.03
C LEU A 145 2.81 -11.96 0.59
N PHE A 146 3.25 -11.96 -0.66
CA PHE A 146 4.11 -13.01 -1.21
C PHE A 146 5.58 -12.59 -1.31
N LEU A 147 5.88 -11.33 -0.97
CA LEU A 147 7.23 -10.79 -1.05
C LEU A 147 8.02 -10.99 0.28
N PRO A 148 9.35 -11.14 0.21
CA PRO A 148 10.22 -11.28 1.39
C PRO A 148 10.50 -9.91 2.05
N LEU A 149 9.52 -9.42 2.82
CA LEU A 149 9.57 -8.10 3.49
C LEU A 149 10.51 -8.00 4.71
N ASN A 150 11.13 -9.12 5.12
CA ASN A 150 11.85 -9.27 6.38
C ASN A 150 13.38 -9.32 6.23
N ARG A 151 13.93 -8.92 5.08
CA ARG A 151 15.37 -9.09 4.81
C ARG A 151 16.24 -8.09 5.56
N TYR A 152 15.84 -6.82 5.58
CA TYR A 152 16.55 -5.75 6.27
C TYR A 152 15.66 -5.03 7.26
N TRP A 153 16.27 -4.33 8.23
CA TRP A 153 15.60 -3.48 9.22
C TRP A 153 14.39 -4.12 9.92
N SER A 154 14.45 -5.43 10.18
CA SER A 154 13.41 -6.18 10.86
C SER A 154 13.95 -6.86 12.12
N MET A 155 13.14 -6.96 13.16
CA MET A 155 13.50 -7.78 14.33
C MET A 155 13.79 -9.23 13.92
N ASP A 156 13.03 -9.77 12.97
CA ASP A 156 13.28 -11.09 12.42
C ASP A 156 14.73 -11.22 11.91
N SER A 157 15.25 -10.23 11.17
CA SER A 157 16.63 -10.26 10.66
C SER A 157 17.70 -10.16 11.75
N ALA A 158 17.38 -9.50 12.87
CA ALA A 158 18.30 -9.42 14.02
C ALA A 158 18.32 -10.72 14.85
N LEU A 159 17.18 -11.40 14.99
CA LEU A 159 17.04 -12.60 15.81
C LEU A 159 17.48 -13.89 15.10
N SER A 160 17.45 -13.94 13.77
CA SER A 160 17.80 -15.15 13.01
C SER A 160 19.21 -15.06 12.44
N ARG A 161 20.06 -16.06 12.71
CA ARG A 161 21.40 -16.19 12.12
C ARG A 161 21.45 -16.97 10.80
N ALA A 162 20.34 -17.57 10.38
CA ALA A 162 20.28 -18.35 9.15
C ALA A 162 20.32 -17.44 7.91
N PRO A 163 21.08 -17.80 6.86
CA PRO A 163 21.03 -17.09 5.59
C PRO A 163 19.60 -17.14 5.04
N ARG A 164 19.07 -15.96 4.73
CA ARG A 164 17.79 -15.83 4.04
C ARG A 164 18.14 -15.75 2.57
N ASP A 165 17.96 -16.82 1.82
CA ASP A 165 18.17 -16.86 0.37
C ASP A 165 16.84 -17.05 -0.37
N GLU A 166 15.74 -16.56 0.22
CA GLU A 166 14.44 -16.58 -0.45
C GLU A 166 14.52 -15.72 -1.74
N PRO A 167 14.30 -16.31 -2.92
CA PRO A 167 14.29 -15.58 -4.17
C PRO A 167 13.10 -14.62 -4.21
N ILE A 168 13.22 -13.54 -4.96
CA ILE A 168 12.11 -12.62 -5.18
C ILE A 168 11.19 -13.24 -6.23
N PRO A 169 9.93 -13.58 -5.90
CA PRO A 169 9.05 -14.18 -6.88
C PRO A 169 8.61 -13.12 -7.91
N ALA A 170 9.10 -13.28 -9.15
CA ALA A 170 8.95 -12.31 -10.24
C ALA A 170 7.49 -11.97 -10.57
N VAL A 171 6.57 -12.93 -10.42
CA VAL A 171 5.13 -12.76 -10.69
C VAL A 171 4.52 -11.65 -9.85
N PHE A 172 4.84 -11.59 -8.56
CA PHE A 172 4.25 -10.58 -7.66
C PHE A 172 4.87 -9.20 -7.88
N VAL A 173 6.16 -9.15 -8.24
CA VAL A 173 6.81 -7.89 -8.66
C VAL A 173 6.18 -7.37 -9.96
N ALA A 174 5.95 -8.26 -10.93
CA ALA A 174 5.26 -7.93 -12.16
C ALA A 174 3.82 -7.46 -11.89
N GLY A 175 3.12 -8.09 -10.94
CA GLY A 175 1.79 -7.66 -10.48
C GLY A 175 1.78 -6.24 -9.91
N ILE A 176 2.76 -5.88 -9.08
CA ILE A 176 2.91 -4.49 -8.57
C ILE A 176 3.18 -3.52 -9.72
N LYS A 177 4.10 -3.85 -10.63
CA LYS A 177 4.41 -3.00 -11.80
C LYS A 177 3.16 -2.80 -12.67
N LEU A 178 2.44 -3.87 -12.97
CA LEU A 178 1.22 -3.83 -13.75
C LEU A 178 0.15 -2.99 -13.06
N GLN A 179 -0.04 -3.16 -11.75
CA GLN A 179 -0.97 -2.34 -10.96
C GLN A 179 -0.63 -0.84 -11.08
N VAL A 180 0.64 -0.47 -10.94
CA VAL A 180 1.08 0.93 -11.06
C VAL A 180 0.86 1.45 -12.50
N CYS A 181 1.20 0.66 -13.52
CA CYS A 181 0.92 1.03 -14.92
C CYS A 181 -0.57 1.27 -15.15
N MET A 182 -1.42 0.39 -14.65
CA MET A 182 -2.87 0.50 -14.79
C MET A 182 -3.41 1.73 -14.04
N LEU A 183 -2.92 1.99 -12.84
CA LEU A 183 -3.30 3.19 -12.08
C LEU A 183 -3.05 4.47 -12.89
N TYR A 184 -1.84 4.62 -13.45
CA TYR A 184 -1.51 5.81 -14.24
C TYR A 184 -2.22 5.84 -15.59
N LEU A 185 -2.42 4.69 -16.24
CA LEU A 185 -3.13 4.61 -17.51
C LEU A 185 -4.59 5.05 -17.36
N PHE A 186 -5.34 4.40 -16.45
CA PHE A 186 -6.75 4.75 -16.21
C PHE A 186 -6.89 6.14 -15.60
N GLY A 187 -6.01 6.51 -14.67
CA GLY A 187 -5.98 7.86 -14.11
C GLY A 187 -5.80 8.94 -15.18
N SER A 188 -4.95 8.70 -16.17
CA SER A 188 -4.75 9.62 -17.30
C SER A 188 -5.97 9.63 -18.22
N PHE A 189 -6.53 8.47 -18.54
CA PHE A 189 -7.73 8.34 -19.36
C PHE A 189 -8.92 9.11 -18.74
N PHE A 190 -9.17 8.95 -17.44
CA PHE A 190 -10.23 9.68 -16.74
C PHE A 190 -9.99 11.19 -16.68
N LYS A 191 -8.73 11.64 -16.60
CA LYS A 191 -8.40 13.07 -16.69
C LYS A 191 -8.71 13.63 -18.09
N LEU A 192 -8.44 12.89 -19.16
CA LEU A 192 -8.75 13.31 -20.52
C LEU A 192 -10.26 13.40 -20.79
N MET A 193 -11.06 12.55 -20.15
CA MET A 193 -12.53 12.58 -20.28
C MET A 193 -13.19 13.71 -19.46
N GLY A 194 -12.48 14.27 -18.47
CA GLY A 194 -13.04 15.25 -17.54
C GLY A 194 -12.81 16.70 -17.98
N LYS A 195 -13.89 17.44 -18.29
CA LYS A 195 -13.84 18.89 -18.57
C LYS A 195 -13.04 19.70 -17.53
N PRO A 196 -13.18 19.46 -16.20
CA PRO A 196 -12.41 20.21 -15.20
C PRO A 196 -10.89 20.07 -15.35
N TRP A 197 -10.39 18.93 -15.83
CA TRP A 197 -8.95 18.71 -16.03
C TRP A 197 -8.44 19.41 -17.29
N LEU A 198 -9.22 19.39 -18.37
CA LEU A 198 -8.89 20.08 -19.62
C LEU A 198 -8.93 21.61 -19.47
N GLU A 199 -9.87 22.12 -18.68
CA GLU A 199 -10.03 23.55 -18.37
C GLU A 199 -9.08 24.02 -17.26
N GLY A 200 -8.34 23.09 -16.62
CA GLY A 200 -7.40 23.39 -15.55
C GLY A 200 -8.04 23.85 -14.24
N ASN A 201 -9.31 23.51 -14.01
CA ASN A 201 -10.08 23.83 -12.80
C ASN A 201 -10.22 22.63 -11.85
N ALA A 202 -9.77 21.43 -12.25
CA ALA A 202 -9.99 20.18 -11.49
C ALA A 202 -9.47 20.23 -10.06
N ILE A 203 -8.33 20.89 -9.83
CA ILE A 203 -7.72 20.98 -8.50
C ILE A 203 -8.55 21.89 -7.60
N ASN A 204 -9.15 22.95 -8.14
CA ASN A 204 -10.06 23.79 -7.37
C ASN A 204 -11.31 23.01 -6.94
N TYR A 205 -11.90 22.23 -7.86
CA TYR A 205 -13.01 21.33 -7.53
C TYR A 205 -12.63 20.29 -6.47
N ALA A 206 -11.46 19.66 -6.58
CA ALA A 206 -11.02 18.67 -5.61
C ALA A 206 -10.75 19.27 -4.22
N MET A 207 -10.21 20.50 -4.15
CA MET A 207 -9.94 21.17 -2.87
C MET A 207 -11.20 21.68 -2.18
N HIS A 208 -12.24 21.99 -2.96
CA HIS A 208 -13.53 22.48 -2.45
C HIS A 208 -14.54 21.35 -2.23
N ASP A 209 -14.16 20.10 -2.48
CA ASP A 209 -15.04 18.97 -2.21
C ASP A 209 -15.35 18.88 -0.71
N GLY A 210 -16.62 18.99 -0.34
CA GLY A 210 -17.04 19.04 1.07
C GLY A 210 -16.79 17.72 1.82
N VAL A 211 -16.48 16.64 1.11
CA VAL A 211 -16.23 15.32 1.68
C VAL A 211 -14.74 15.11 2.00
N GLN A 212 -13.83 15.64 1.18
CA GLN A 212 -12.39 15.38 1.31
C GLN A 212 -11.50 16.62 1.40
N GLY A 213 -12.04 17.80 1.17
CA GLY A 213 -11.34 19.07 1.26
C GLY A 213 -10.88 19.33 2.68
N THR A 214 -9.58 19.49 2.88
CA THR A 214 -9.03 19.96 4.16
C THR A 214 -9.05 21.49 4.20
N PRO A 215 -9.12 22.12 5.39
CA PRO A 215 -9.03 23.58 5.52
C PRO A 215 -7.78 24.19 4.85
N PHE A 216 -6.71 23.40 4.75
CA PHE A 216 -5.47 23.79 4.08
C PHE A 216 -5.62 23.86 2.54
N GLY A 217 -6.42 22.97 1.95
CA GLY A 217 -6.69 22.94 0.51
C GLY A 217 -7.37 24.20 -0.03
N PHE A 218 -8.25 24.79 0.77
CA PHE A 218 -8.95 26.04 0.43
C PHE A 218 -8.02 27.25 0.27
N ARG A 219 -6.83 27.24 0.87
CA ARG A 219 -5.91 28.40 0.87
C ARG A 219 -4.90 28.39 -0.29
N SER A 220 -4.70 27.26 -0.97
CA SER A 220 -3.54 27.04 -1.87
C SER A 220 -3.89 26.70 -3.34
N SER A 221 -5.12 26.93 -3.78
CA SER A 221 -5.61 26.44 -5.08
C SER A 221 -5.09 27.17 -6.34
N SER A 222 -4.27 28.21 -6.21
CA SER A 222 -3.97 29.13 -7.32
C SER A 222 -2.76 28.78 -8.21
N CYS A 223 -1.98 27.72 -7.91
CA CYS A 223 -0.65 27.53 -8.53
C CYS A 223 -0.47 26.33 -9.48
N PHE A 224 -1.46 25.46 -9.66
CA PHE A 224 -1.18 24.15 -10.26
C PHE A 224 -1.88 23.96 -11.62
N ARG A 225 -1.19 24.34 -12.69
CA ARG A 225 -1.68 24.23 -14.07
C ARG A 225 -0.62 23.53 -14.94
N TRP A 226 -0.90 22.28 -15.32
CA TRP A 226 -0.39 21.56 -16.51
C TRP A 226 0.67 20.44 -16.41
N ASP A 227 1.38 20.20 -15.31
CA ASP A 227 2.50 19.23 -15.35
C ASP A 227 2.12 17.73 -15.15
N CYS A 228 0.90 17.40 -14.73
CA CYS A 228 0.56 16.03 -14.32
C CYS A 228 0.37 15.01 -15.46
N PHE A 229 0.07 15.47 -16.69
CA PHE A 229 -0.30 14.56 -17.80
C PHE A 229 0.94 13.96 -18.47
N LEU A 230 1.96 14.78 -18.73
CA LEU A 230 3.23 14.34 -19.34
C LEU A 230 4.00 13.37 -18.43
N ILE A 231 3.95 13.60 -17.11
CA ILE A 231 4.56 12.70 -16.12
C ILE A 231 3.96 11.30 -16.19
N SER A 232 2.63 11.20 -16.39
CA SER A 232 1.94 9.91 -16.38
C SER A 232 2.27 9.06 -17.62
N VAL A 233 2.34 9.67 -18.80
CA VAL A 233 2.72 8.98 -20.06
C VAL A 233 4.20 8.56 -20.03
N PHE A 234 5.08 9.44 -19.56
CA PHE A 234 6.51 9.13 -19.43
C PHE A 234 6.75 7.96 -18.47
N PHE A 235 6.04 7.92 -17.34
CA PHE A 235 6.16 6.84 -16.36
C PHE A 235 5.67 5.49 -16.89
N ILE A 236 4.57 5.47 -17.68
CA ILE A 236 4.07 4.25 -18.33
C ILE A 236 5.09 3.72 -19.34
N CYS A 237 5.68 4.59 -20.17
CA CYS A 237 6.73 4.20 -21.11
C CYS A 237 7.98 3.68 -20.40
N HIS A 238 8.35 4.26 -19.26
CA HIS A 238 9.49 3.80 -18.47
C HIS A 238 9.21 2.46 -17.77
N CYS A 239 8.01 2.26 -17.22
CA CYS A 239 7.63 0.99 -16.58
C CYS A 239 7.44 -0.16 -17.58
N LEU A 240 7.03 0.13 -18.82
CA LEU A 240 6.89 -0.84 -19.90
C LEU A 240 8.19 -1.07 -20.68
N SER A 241 9.21 -0.20 -20.48
CA SER A 241 10.50 -0.39 -21.11
C SER A 241 11.11 -1.70 -20.64
N PRO A 242 11.39 -2.66 -21.54
CA PRO A 242 12.10 -3.87 -21.15
C PRO A 242 13.46 -3.42 -20.64
N THR A 243 13.76 -3.75 -19.38
CA THR A 243 15.10 -3.62 -18.83
C THR A 243 16.04 -4.36 -19.78
N THR A 244 16.78 -3.62 -20.59
CA THR A 244 17.86 -4.11 -21.44
C THR A 244 18.97 -4.59 -20.51
N GLY A 245 18.79 -5.81 -20.04
CA GLY A 245 19.59 -6.41 -18.99
C GLY A 245 19.13 -7.85 -18.78
N SER A 246 19.42 -8.69 -19.76
CA SER A 246 19.40 -10.14 -19.67
C SER A 246 19.89 -10.61 -18.30
N THR A 247 18.94 -10.95 -17.41
CA THR A 247 19.18 -11.85 -16.29
C THR A 247 17.96 -12.75 -16.22
N ARG A 248 18.14 -13.97 -16.76
CA ARG A 248 17.28 -15.09 -16.44
C ARG A 248 17.38 -15.26 -14.91
N PHE A 249 16.26 -15.16 -14.23
CA PHE A 249 16.10 -15.69 -12.87
C PHE A 249 16.00 -17.21 -12.93
#